data_AF-A0A8S3S0W9-F1
#
_entry.id   AF-A0A8S3S0W9-F1
#
_cell.length_a   1.000
_cell.length_b   1.000
_cell.length_c   1.000
_cell.angle_alpha   90.00
_cell.angle_beta   90.00
_cell.angle_gamma   90.00
#
_symmetry.space_group_name_H-M   'P 1'
#
loop_
_entity.id
_entity.type
_entity.pdbx_description
1 polymer ?
#
loop_
_entity_poly.entity_id
_entity_poly.type
_entity_poly.pdbx_seq_one_letter_code
_entity_poly.pdbx_strand_id
1 'polypeptide(L)'
;MALKCQTLKKYNIFVRENPDHFIGQSLEIERSMNQLIENRVWKQVAVEDKMKMKIIENTIEKNEFIEMMKVEMNQFASHVDKVRCQYREIKTLKDSLKEKEVLVQMDFAENYSCKSLAEVQSAYWNQTPVTIHPVVVYFRGQSKLEHKSIAIISDELSHSTSTVCTFLDSLIPVLKEICPNVEFVHYLTDSPSSQYRNKTIFDLIANHSSVYGIQARWNYFEAGHGKGPCDGLDGTIKRMADKAVKRGAVVIQDPKHFFDWSITSNMKEVKFLFVKKKIARRSSTN
;
A
#
# COMPACT_ATOMS: atom_id res chain seq x y z
N MET A 1 16.87 -11.10 -4.51
CA MET A 1 17.62 -11.12 -3.23
C MET A 1 17.18 -12.23 -2.27
N ALA A 2 16.02 -12.16 -1.58
CA ALA A 2 15.68 -13.10 -0.49
C ALA A 2 15.81 -14.61 -0.83
N LEU A 3 15.28 -15.05 -1.99
CA LEU A 3 15.41 -16.45 -2.44
C LEU A 3 16.88 -16.86 -2.69
N LYS A 4 17.72 -15.94 -3.17
CA LYS A 4 19.14 -16.23 -3.38
C LYS A 4 19.95 -16.22 -2.07
N CYS A 5 19.58 -15.37 -1.10
CA CYS A 5 20.10 -15.47 0.27
C CYS A 5 19.76 -16.83 0.90
N GLN A 6 18.57 -17.38 0.65
CA GLN A 6 18.22 -18.74 1.08
C GLN A 6 19.05 -19.80 0.36
N THR A 7 19.33 -19.64 -0.94
CA THR A 7 20.27 -20.51 -1.66
C THR A 7 21.64 -20.49 -0.99
N LEU A 8 22.21 -19.32 -0.66
CA LEU A 8 23.48 -19.22 0.05
C LEU A 8 23.48 -19.95 1.40
N LYS A 9 22.39 -19.85 2.17
CA LYS A 9 22.23 -20.59 3.43
C LYS A 9 22.30 -22.12 3.24
N LYS A 10 21.76 -22.66 2.13
CA LYS A 10 21.86 -24.10 1.81
C LYS A 10 23.31 -24.56 1.61
N TYR A 11 24.19 -23.67 1.15
CA TYR A 11 25.62 -23.95 0.96
C TYR A 11 26.47 -23.50 2.17
N ASN A 12 25.88 -23.40 3.36
CA ASN A 12 26.55 -22.98 4.61
C ASN A 12 27.22 -21.59 4.56
N ILE A 13 26.79 -20.73 3.64
CA ILE A 13 27.25 -19.34 3.60
C ILE A 13 26.35 -18.54 4.54
N PHE A 14 26.95 -17.94 5.57
CA PHE A 14 26.20 -17.19 6.57
C PHE A 14 25.65 -15.90 5.97
N VAL A 15 24.34 -15.90 5.73
CA VAL A 15 23.59 -14.70 5.36
C VAL A 15 22.63 -14.39 6.51
N ARG A 16 22.76 -13.22 7.13
CA ARG A 16 21.79 -12.78 8.15
C ARG A 16 20.39 -12.73 7.53
N GLU A 17 19.37 -13.01 8.33
CA GLU A 17 17.98 -13.17 7.84
C GLU A 17 17.41 -11.94 7.14
N ASN A 18 17.82 -10.73 7.55
CA ASN A 18 17.48 -9.51 6.85
C ASN A 18 18.57 -9.15 5.82
N PRO A 19 18.23 -9.10 4.51
CA PRO A 19 19.15 -8.68 3.46
C PRO A 19 19.78 -7.30 3.68
N ASP A 20 19.14 -6.39 4.44
CA ASP A 20 19.65 -5.05 4.76
C ASP A 20 21.01 -5.07 5.47
N HIS A 21 21.30 -6.15 6.23
CA HIS A 21 22.56 -6.32 6.93
C HIS A 21 23.66 -6.98 6.08
N PHE A 22 23.32 -7.41 4.87
CA PHE A 22 24.23 -8.08 3.95
C PHE A 22 24.95 -7.09 3.01
N ILE A 23 24.55 -5.82 3.04
CA ILE A 23 25.15 -4.74 2.25
C ILE A 23 26.60 -4.52 2.72
N GLY A 24 27.56 -4.62 1.79
CA GLY A 24 28.98 -4.31 2.03
C GLY A 24 29.83 -5.45 2.60
N GLN A 25 29.27 -6.65 2.80
CA GLN A 25 30.09 -7.82 3.13
C GLN A 25 30.79 -8.34 1.87
N SER A 26 32.11 -8.46 1.94
CA SER A 26 32.88 -9.18 0.92
C SER A 26 32.40 -10.62 0.90
N LEU A 27 31.79 -11.00 -0.22
CA LEU A 27 31.32 -12.34 -0.46
C LEU A 27 32.55 -13.24 -0.63
N GLU A 28 33.04 -13.86 0.44
CA GLU A 28 33.88 -15.06 0.37
C GLU A 28 33.05 -16.28 -0.14
N ILE A 29 32.14 -16.06 -1.10
CA ILE A 29 31.30 -17.07 -1.73
C ILE A 29 32.15 -18.07 -2.53
N GLU A 30 33.32 -17.64 -3.00
CA GLU A 30 34.11 -18.37 -3.98
C GLU A 30 34.64 -19.72 -3.49
N ARG A 31 34.85 -19.93 -2.18
CA ARG A 31 35.53 -21.15 -1.71
C ARG A 31 34.60 -22.33 -1.37
N SER A 32 33.31 -22.10 -1.15
CA SER A 32 32.43 -23.09 -0.50
C SER A 32 31.31 -23.67 -1.38
N MET A 33 31.14 -23.17 -2.62
CA MET A 33 30.03 -23.58 -3.49
C MET A 33 30.44 -24.61 -4.55
N ASN A 34 29.51 -25.53 -4.83
CA ASN A 34 29.56 -26.49 -5.95
C ASN A 34 29.63 -25.77 -7.31
N GLN A 35 30.10 -26.47 -8.34
CA GLN A 35 30.16 -25.94 -9.71
C GLN A 35 28.78 -25.59 -10.28
N LEU A 36 27.76 -26.36 -9.90
CA LEU A 36 26.36 -26.15 -10.25
C LEU A 36 25.55 -25.81 -9.00
N ILE A 37 24.73 -24.77 -9.09
CA ILE A 37 23.96 -24.22 -7.97
C ILE A 37 22.47 -24.33 -8.27
N GLU A 38 21.75 -25.00 -7.38
CA GLU A 38 20.29 -25.02 -7.38
C GLU A 38 19.75 -23.71 -6.81
N ASN A 39 19.24 -22.85 -7.68
CA ASN A 39 18.72 -21.56 -7.31
C ASN A 39 17.18 -21.52 -7.48
N ARG A 40 16.55 -20.62 -6.73
CA ARG A 40 15.10 -20.36 -6.79
C ARG A 40 14.84 -18.96 -7.29
N VAL A 41 13.99 -18.83 -8.30
CA VAL A 41 13.58 -17.54 -8.86
C VAL A 41 12.07 -17.43 -9.00
N TRP A 42 11.57 -16.23 -8.77
CA TRP A 42 10.22 -15.84 -9.12
C TRP A 42 10.12 -15.65 -10.65
N LYS A 43 9.22 -16.39 -11.32
CA LYS A 43 8.93 -16.25 -12.75
C LYS A 43 7.41 -16.21 -12.96
N GLN A 44 6.97 -15.46 -13.97
CA GLN A 44 5.59 -15.54 -14.43
C GLN A 44 5.39 -16.81 -15.26
N VAL A 45 4.37 -17.58 -14.93
CA VAL A 45 4.00 -18.83 -15.60
C VAL A 45 2.53 -18.74 -16.00
N ALA A 46 2.22 -19.16 -17.22
CA ALA A 46 0.84 -19.29 -17.69
C ALA A 46 0.17 -20.47 -16.96
N VAL A 47 -0.93 -20.18 -16.26
CA VAL A 47 -1.78 -21.18 -15.61
C VAL A 47 -3.22 -20.81 -15.93
N GLU A 48 -3.92 -21.67 -16.67
CA GLU A 48 -5.35 -21.51 -16.98
C GLU A 48 -5.67 -20.10 -17.52
N ASP A 49 -4.98 -19.70 -18.60
CA ASP A 49 -5.11 -18.40 -19.29
C ASP A 49 -4.76 -17.15 -18.46
N LYS A 50 -4.16 -17.31 -17.28
CA LYS A 50 -3.66 -16.20 -16.45
C LYS A 50 -2.18 -16.34 -16.14
N MET A 51 -1.45 -15.24 -16.17
CA MET A 51 -0.05 -15.18 -15.73
C MET A 51 0.00 -15.13 -14.21
N LYS A 52 0.60 -16.14 -13.59
CA LYS A 52 0.79 -16.22 -12.13
C LYS A 52 2.28 -16.25 -11.80
N MET A 53 2.68 -15.54 -10.75
CA MET A 53 4.04 -15.63 -10.21
C MET A 53 4.22 -16.98 -9.51
N LYS A 54 5.22 -17.77 -9.91
CA LYS A 54 5.61 -19.01 -9.24
C LYS A 54 7.11 -19.01 -8.97
N ILE A 55 7.48 -19.72 -7.91
CA ILE A 55 8.89 -20.04 -7.64
C ILE A 55 9.27 -21.21 -8.53
N ILE A 56 10.31 -21.03 -9.32
CA ILE A 56 10.89 -22.07 -10.18
C ILE A 56 12.30 -22.35 -9.69
N GLU A 57 12.67 -23.62 -9.71
CA GLU A 57 14.04 -24.07 -9.42
C GLU A 57 14.81 -24.18 -10.74
N ASN A 58 16.01 -23.63 -10.78
CA ASN A 58 16.92 -23.81 -11.91
C ASN A 58 18.35 -24.00 -11.42
N THR A 59 19.08 -24.81 -12.18
CA THR A 59 20.49 -25.07 -11.95
C THR A 59 21.30 -24.14 -12.84
N ILE A 60 22.18 -23.34 -12.25
CA ILE A 60 23.08 -22.44 -12.99
C ILE A 60 24.53 -22.65 -12.55
N GLU A 61 25.46 -22.18 -13.37
CA GLU A 61 26.88 -22.27 -13.02
C GLU A 61 27.25 -21.33 -11.88
N LYS A 62 28.26 -21.75 -11.09
CA LYS A 62 28.76 -21.00 -9.94
C LYS A 62 29.12 -19.55 -10.27
N ASN A 63 29.88 -19.34 -11.35
CA ASN A 63 30.34 -18.00 -11.73
C ASN A 63 29.17 -17.11 -12.15
N GLU A 64 28.20 -17.68 -12.89
CA GLU A 64 26.97 -16.98 -13.27
C GLU A 64 26.16 -16.57 -12.03
N PHE A 65 26.00 -17.47 -11.06
CA PHE A 65 25.31 -17.17 -9.80
C PHE A 65 26.01 -16.05 -9.01
N ILE A 66 27.36 -16.09 -8.92
CA ILE A 66 28.14 -15.07 -8.20
C ILE A 66 27.97 -13.70 -8.85
N GLU A 67 28.06 -13.60 -10.17
CA GLU A 67 27.86 -12.32 -10.88
C GLU A 67 26.43 -11.81 -10.72
N MET A 68 25.43 -12.67 -10.85
CA MET A 68 24.03 -12.30 -10.56
C MET A 68 23.86 -11.78 -9.13
N MET A 69 24.50 -12.43 -8.15
CA MET A 69 24.46 -12.00 -6.75
C MET A 69 25.10 -10.63 -6.54
N LYS A 70 26.27 -10.37 -7.13
CA LYS A 70 26.94 -9.05 -7.05
C LYS A 70 26.06 -7.95 -7.63
N VAL A 71 25.47 -8.19 -8.80
CA VAL A 71 24.57 -7.22 -9.44
C VAL A 71 23.34 -6.94 -8.58
N GLU A 72 22.64 -7.98 -8.12
CA GLU A 72 21.47 -7.81 -7.27
C GLU A 72 21.82 -7.15 -5.93
N MET A 73 23.00 -7.42 -5.37
CA MET A 73 23.47 -6.79 -4.14
C MET A 73 23.65 -5.29 -4.31
N ASN A 74 24.30 -4.86 -5.39
CA ASN A 74 24.50 -3.44 -5.67
C ASN A 74 23.15 -2.73 -5.88
N GLN A 75 22.22 -3.37 -6.61
CA GLN A 75 20.85 -2.85 -6.77
C GLN A 75 20.11 -2.76 -5.42
N PHE A 76 20.25 -3.78 -4.58
CA PHE A 76 19.61 -3.83 -3.27
C PHE A 76 20.21 -2.80 -2.30
N ALA A 77 21.52 -2.59 -2.33
CA ALA A 77 22.18 -1.54 -1.56
C ALA A 77 21.63 -0.15 -1.93
N SER A 78 21.58 0.15 -3.23
CA SER A 78 20.98 1.39 -3.73
C SER A 78 19.53 1.55 -3.31
N HIS A 79 18.74 0.46 -3.37
CA HIS A 79 17.36 0.44 -2.91
C HIS A 79 17.23 0.77 -1.42
N VAL A 80 18.03 0.15 -0.56
CA VAL A 80 18.05 0.42 0.89
C VAL A 80 18.45 1.85 1.20
N ASP A 81 19.42 2.42 0.48
CA ASP A 81 19.82 3.81 0.66
C ASP A 81 18.70 4.79 0.28
N LYS A 82 17.98 4.52 -0.82
CA LYS A 82 16.80 5.32 -1.20
C LYS A 82 15.70 5.24 -0.15
N VAL A 83 15.39 4.05 0.35
CA VAL A 83 14.42 3.85 1.44
C VAL A 83 14.83 4.68 2.65
N ARG A 84 16.07 4.56 3.12
CA ARG A 84 16.58 5.34 4.27
C ARG A 84 16.49 6.84 4.05
N CYS A 85 16.83 7.31 2.85
CA CYS A 85 16.72 8.71 2.47
C CYS A 85 15.27 9.20 2.50
N GLN A 86 14.35 8.47 1.84
CA GLN A 86 12.93 8.81 1.81
C GLN A 86 12.30 8.88 3.20
N TYR A 87 12.56 7.89 4.07
CA TYR A 87 12.04 7.91 5.44
C TYR A 87 12.58 9.10 6.26
N ARG A 88 13.84 9.49 6.03
CA ARG A 88 14.42 10.69 6.63
C ARG A 88 13.71 11.95 6.13
N GLU A 89 13.54 12.10 4.83
CA GLU A 89 12.86 13.26 4.22
C GLU A 89 11.39 13.36 4.67
N ILE A 90 10.68 12.24 4.77
CA ILE A 90 9.29 12.20 5.26
C ILE A 90 9.25 12.64 6.73
N LYS A 91 10.22 12.22 7.54
CA LYS A 91 10.32 12.67 8.94
C LYS A 91 10.57 14.19 8.99
N THR A 92 11.55 14.69 8.24
CA THR A 92 11.83 16.13 8.14
C THR A 92 10.58 16.90 7.71
N LEU A 93 9.84 16.39 6.73
CA LEU A 93 8.60 17.00 6.24
C LEU A 93 7.52 17.06 7.34
N LYS A 94 7.34 16.00 8.12
CA LYS A 94 6.41 16.00 9.27
C LYS A 94 6.84 17.02 10.32
N ASP A 95 8.13 17.07 10.63
CA ASP A 95 8.68 17.97 11.64
C ASP A 95 8.59 19.44 11.22
N SER A 96 8.78 19.74 9.93
CA SER A 96 8.75 21.10 9.36
C SER A 96 7.42 21.51 8.71
N LEU A 97 6.35 20.72 8.86
CA LEU A 97 5.05 20.98 8.25
C LEU A 97 4.46 22.32 8.74
N LYS A 98 4.08 23.22 7.82
CA LYS A 98 3.53 24.54 8.16
C LYS A 98 2.02 24.48 8.49
N GLU A 99 1.48 25.55 9.08
CA GLU A 99 0.07 25.63 9.52
C GLU A 99 -0.98 25.50 8.41
N LYS A 100 -0.63 25.90 7.19
CA LYS A 100 -1.49 25.82 6.01
C LYS A 100 -1.15 24.66 5.08
N GLU A 101 -0.31 23.75 5.55
CA GLU A 101 0.13 22.57 4.81
C GLU A 101 -0.39 21.31 5.50
N VAL A 102 -0.82 20.33 4.70
CA VAL A 102 -1.21 19.02 5.22
C VAL A 102 -0.42 17.92 4.51
N LEU A 103 -0.02 16.90 5.25
CA LEU A 103 0.58 15.68 4.71
C LEU A 103 -0.44 14.55 4.77
N VAL A 104 -0.77 14.00 3.62
CA VAL A 104 -1.77 12.94 3.48
C VAL A 104 -1.05 11.67 3.05
N GLN A 105 -0.98 10.72 3.99
CA GLN A 105 -0.54 9.36 3.68
C GLN A 105 -1.77 8.50 3.39
N MET A 106 -1.79 7.78 2.27
CA MET A 106 -2.91 6.93 1.90
C MET A 106 -2.45 5.68 1.17
N ASP A 107 -3.22 4.60 1.31
CA ASP A 107 -2.95 3.33 0.63
C ASP A 107 -4.24 2.52 0.44
N PHE A 108 -4.22 1.56 -0.49
CA PHE A 108 -5.28 0.56 -0.59
C PHE A 108 -4.99 -0.59 0.37
N ALA A 109 -5.90 -0.84 1.28
CA ALA A 109 -5.86 -2.08 2.04
C ALA A 109 -6.28 -3.27 1.16
N GLU A 110 -5.87 -4.47 1.58
CA GLU A 110 -6.49 -5.70 1.08
C GLU A 110 -8.01 -5.62 1.27
N ASN A 111 -8.81 -6.12 0.32
CA ASN A 111 -10.26 -6.07 0.47
C ASN A 111 -10.72 -6.88 1.69
N TYR A 112 -11.66 -6.34 2.46
CA TYR A 112 -12.30 -7.08 3.54
C TYR A 112 -13.39 -7.99 2.97
N SER A 113 -13.35 -9.28 3.27
CA SER A 113 -14.41 -10.21 2.88
C SER A 113 -15.51 -10.26 3.94
N CYS A 114 -16.73 -9.89 3.56
CA CYS A 114 -17.91 -10.03 4.41
C CYS A 114 -18.19 -11.51 4.70
N LYS A 115 -17.92 -11.94 5.92
CA LYS A 115 -18.19 -13.30 6.42
C LYS A 115 -19.46 -13.31 7.28
N SER A 116 -20.20 -14.41 7.24
CA SER A 116 -21.34 -14.66 8.13
C SER A 116 -20.99 -15.73 9.16
N LEU A 117 -21.61 -15.66 10.35
CA LEU A 117 -21.46 -16.71 11.37
C LEU A 117 -22.27 -17.97 11.05
N ALA A 118 -23.36 -17.83 10.31
CA ALA A 118 -24.22 -18.92 9.87
C ALA A 118 -24.09 -19.07 8.34
N GLU A 119 -22.92 -19.50 7.89
CA GLU A 119 -22.68 -19.77 6.47
C GLU A 119 -23.17 -21.16 6.11
N VAL A 120 -24.13 -21.23 5.18
CA VAL A 120 -24.35 -22.45 4.39
C VAL A 120 -23.15 -22.60 3.45
N GLN A 121 -22.78 -23.83 3.05
CA GLN A 121 -21.59 -24.09 2.21
C GLN A 121 -21.49 -23.21 0.94
N SER A 122 -22.62 -22.79 0.37
CA SER A 122 -22.69 -21.87 -0.77
C SER A 122 -22.33 -20.42 -0.44
N ALA A 123 -22.58 -19.95 0.79
CA ALA A 123 -22.24 -18.60 1.24
C ALA A 123 -20.73 -18.40 1.41
N TYR A 124 -19.98 -19.48 1.72
CA TYR A 124 -18.52 -19.46 1.81
C TYR A 124 -17.85 -19.03 0.49
N TRP A 125 -18.47 -19.34 -0.66
CA TRP A 125 -17.95 -19.00 -1.99
C TRP A 125 -18.40 -17.62 -2.51
N ASN A 126 -19.38 -16.98 -1.86
CA ASN A 126 -19.99 -15.70 -2.29
C ASN A 126 -19.78 -14.59 -1.24
N GLN A 127 -18.56 -14.46 -0.71
CA GLN A 127 -18.22 -13.36 0.18
C GLN A 127 -18.14 -12.05 -0.61
N THR A 128 -18.93 -11.05 -0.20
CA THR A 128 -18.89 -9.72 -0.80
C THR A 128 -17.63 -8.98 -0.33
N PRO A 129 -16.68 -8.63 -1.21
CA PRO A 129 -15.50 -7.86 -0.81
C PRO A 129 -15.85 -6.38 -0.61
N VAL A 130 -15.16 -5.74 0.32
CA VAL A 130 -15.25 -4.32 0.63
C VAL A 130 -13.88 -3.70 0.43
N THR A 131 -13.81 -2.60 -0.33
CA THR A 131 -12.59 -1.81 -0.43
C THR A 131 -12.51 -0.84 0.74
N ILE A 132 -11.36 -0.87 1.42
CA ILE A 132 -11.01 0.04 2.51
C ILE A 132 -9.77 0.80 2.06
N HIS A 133 -9.87 2.13 2.05
CA HIS A 133 -8.76 3.01 1.73
C HIS A 133 -8.43 3.87 2.96
N PRO A 134 -7.49 3.39 3.80
CA PRO A 134 -7.02 4.14 4.97
C PRO A 134 -6.24 5.38 4.55
N VAL A 135 -6.58 6.51 5.17
CA VAL A 135 -5.93 7.80 4.98
C VAL A 135 -5.55 8.38 6.34
N VAL A 136 -4.31 8.80 6.48
CA VAL A 136 -3.79 9.46 7.67
C VAL A 136 -3.33 10.85 7.29
N VAL A 137 -4.01 11.85 7.84
CA VAL A 137 -3.75 13.27 7.58
C VAL A 137 -2.96 13.85 8.74
N TYR A 138 -1.77 14.36 8.48
CA TYR A 138 -0.96 15.13 9.42
C TYR A 138 -1.10 16.61 9.12
N PHE A 139 -1.25 17.42 10.16
CA PHE A 139 -1.42 18.87 10.06
C PHE A 139 -0.88 19.54 11.33
N ARG A 140 -0.70 20.86 11.30
CA ARG A 140 -0.24 21.63 12.46
C ARG A 140 -1.42 22.33 13.13
N GLY A 141 -1.80 21.88 14.33
CA GLY A 141 -2.80 22.53 15.19
C GLY A 141 -2.10 23.26 16.32
N GLN A 142 -2.35 24.57 16.50
CA GLN A 142 -1.77 25.37 17.59
C GLN A 142 -0.25 25.15 17.78
N SER A 143 0.50 25.16 16.67
CA SER A 143 1.95 24.89 16.62
C SER A 143 2.42 23.47 17.02
N LYS A 144 1.50 22.51 17.20
CA LYS A 144 1.81 21.08 17.44
C LYS A 144 1.44 20.22 16.23
N LEU A 145 2.25 19.20 15.94
CA LEU A 145 1.92 18.21 14.92
C LEU A 145 0.77 17.33 15.44
N GLU A 146 -0.33 17.33 14.71
CA GLU A 146 -1.51 16.53 14.97
C GLU A 146 -1.80 15.60 13.78
N HIS A 147 -2.65 14.61 14.00
CA HIS A 147 -3.12 13.75 12.93
C HIS A 147 -4.61 13.40 13.08
N LYS A 148 -5.24 13.09 11.94
CA LYS A 148 -6.59 12.51 11.86
C LYS A 148 -6.55 11.27 11.00
N SER A 149 -7.26 10.24 11.46
CA SER A 149 -7.45 8.98 10.75
C SER A 149 -8.78 9.00 10.01
N ILE A 150 -8.73 8.68 8.73
CA ILE A 150 -9.90 8.61 7.85
C ILE A 150 -9.89 7.25 7.16
N ALA A 151 -11.05 6.63 6.97
CA ALA A 151 -11.18 5.43 6.17
C ALA A 151 -12.30 5.60 5.15
N ILE A 152 -11.96 5.48 3.88
CA ILE A 152 -12.93 5.51 2.79
C ILE A 152 -13.36 4.07 2.50
N ILE A 153 -14.66 3.82 2.63
CA ILE A 153 -15.29 2.52 2.38
C ILE A 153 -15.98 2.57 1.01
N SER A 154 -15.79 1.54 0.20
CA SER A 154 -16.34 1.49 -1.16
C SER A 154 -16.70 0.08 -1.63
N ASP A 155 -17.66 0.01 -2.54
CA ASP A 155 -18.01 -1.15 -3.37
C ASP A 155 -17.21 -1.21 -4.70
N GLU A 156 -16.31 -0.25 -4.95
CA GLU A 156 -15.43 -0.23 -6.13
C GLU A 156 -14.11 -1.00 -5.88
N LEU A 157 -13.95 -2.15 -6.55
CA LEU A 157 -12.86 -3.12 -6.32
C LEU A 157 -11.68 -2.99 -7.29
N SER A 158 -11.75 -2.14 -8.32
CA SER A 158 -10.71 -2.06 -9.36
C SER A 158 -9.38 -1.50 -8.85
N HIS A 159 -9.42 -0.76 -7.74
CA HIS A 159 -8.27 -0.01 -7.19
C HIS A 159 -7.55 0.80 -8.26
N SER A 160 -8.32 1.33 -9.20
CA SER A 160 -7.81 2.05 -10.37
C SER A 160 -7.50 3.51 -10.02
N THR A 161 -6.75 4.19 -10.89
CA THR A 161 -6.53 5.63 -10.74
C THR A 161 -7.82 6.45 -10.76
N SER A 162 -8.84 6.04 -11.51
CA SER A 162 -10.15 6.69 -11.45
C SER A 162 -10.81 6.56 -10.07
N THR A 163 -10.60 5.43 -9.39
CA THR A 163 -11.03 5.25 -8.00
C THR A 163 -10.27 6.21 -7.08
N VAL A 164 -8.95 6.34 -7.25
CA VAL A 164 -8.12 7.30 -6.49
C VAL A 164 -8.63 8.72 -6.66
N CYS A 165 -8.88 9.18 -7.90
CA CYS A 165 -9.43 10.53 -8.13
C CYS A 165 -10.79 10.73 -7.44
N THR A 166 -11.67 9.73 -7.51
CA THR A 166 -12.99 9.80 -6.84
C THR A 166 -12.84 9.85 -5.32
N PHE A 167 -11.87 9.13 -4.74
CA PHE A 167 -11.57 9.19 -3.32
C PHE A 167 -11.01 10.55 -2.92
N LEU A 168 -10.13 11.14 -3.74
CA LEU A 168 -9.65 12.51 -3.53
C LEU A 168 -10.79 13.54 -3.56
N ASP A 169 -11.72 13.44 -4.52
CA ASP A 169 -12.90 14.31 -4.57
C ASP A 169 -13.70 14.29 -3.25
N SER A 170 -13.80 13.12 -2.61
CA SER A 170 -14.46 12.98 -1.30
C SER A 170 -13.59 13.43 -0.11
N LEU A 171 -12.26 13.38 -0.25
CA LEU A 171 -11.30 13.69 0.80
C LEU A 171 -11.02 15.19 0.90
N ILE A 172 -10.96 15.92 -0.22
CA ILE A 172 -10.63 17.35 -0.26
C ILE A 172 -11.54 18.19 0.65
N PRO A 173 -12.88 18.03 0.66
CA PRO A 173 -13.74 18.74 1.61
C PRO A 173 -13.36 18.46 3.07
N VAL A 174 -13.00 17.21 3.40
CA VAL A 174 -12.57 16.84 4.75
C VAL A 174 -11.23 17.47 5.11
N LEU A 175 -10.30 17.61 4.17
CA LEU A 175 -9.05 18.34 4.41
C LEU A 175 -9.32 19.81 4.75
N LYS A 176 -10.28 20.45 4.06
CA LYS A 176 -10.70 21.83 4.35
C LYS A 176 -11.43 21.95 5.69
N GLU A 177 -12.10 20.91 6.17
CA GLU A 177 -12.64 20.88 7.53
C GLU A 177 -11.55 20.76 8.59
N ILE A 178 -10.53 19.92 8.34
CA ILE A 178 -9.41 19.70 9.26
C ILE A 178 -8.49 20.93 9.34
N CYS A 179 -8.20 21.54 8.19
CA CYS A 179 -7.38 22.74 8.06
C CYS A 179 -8.11 23.75 7.14
N PRO A 180 -8.92 24.65 7.71
CA PRO A 180 -9.74 25.60 6.93
C PRO A 180 -8.97 26.49 5.96
N ASN A 181 -7.73 26.82 6.29
CA ASN A 181 -6.85 27.66 5.46
C ASN A 181 -5.78 26.85 4.73
N VAL A 182 -6.05 25.59 4.39
CA VAL A 182 -5.10 24.74 3.67
C VAL A 182 -4.76 25.34 2.31
N GLU A 183 -3.47 25.58 2.07
CA GLU A 183 -2.92 26.13 0.83
C GLU A 183 -2.10 25.07 0.06
N PHE A 184 -1.60 24.04 0.76
CA PHE A 184 -0.76 23.00 0.15
C PHE A 184 -1.03 21.59 0.69
N VAL A 185 -1.11 20.60 -0.20
CA VAL A 185 -1.19 19.17 0.14
C VAL A 185 0.08 18.43 -0.27
N HIS A 186 0.66 17.68 0.66
CA HIS A 186 1.69 16.70 0.36
C HIS A 186 1.06 15.31 0.36
N TYR A 187 0.91 14.70 -0.81
CA TYR A 187 0.49 13.30 -0.89
C TYR A 187 1.70 12.38 -0.72
N LEU A 188 1.49 11.28 -0.03
CA LEU A 188 2.48 10.24 0.19
C LEU A 188 1.83 8.86 0.06
N THR A 189 2.20 8.13 -1.00
CA THR A 189 1.61 6.81 -1.30
C THR A 189 2.68 5.83 -1.75
N ASP A 190 2.29 4.56 -1.83
CA ASP A 190 3.03 3.59 -2.63
C ASP A 190 3.04 3.97 -4.12
N SER A 191 3.89 3.30 -4.90
CA SER A 191 4.14 3.65 -6.31
C SER A 191 3.60 2.68 -7.39
N PRO A 192 2.55 1.85 -7.19
CA PRO A 192 2.00 1.04 -8.26
C PRO A 192 1.46 1.92 -9.39
N SER A 193 1.86 1.61 -10.61
CA SER A 193 1.50 2.43 -11.79
C SER A 193 0.03 2.35 -12.15
N SER A 194 -0.65 1.26 -11.79
CA SER A 194 -2.10 1.11 -11.98
C SER A 194 -2.95 2.02 -11.09
N GLN A 195 -2.36 2.60 -10.04
CA GLN A 195 -3.10 3.33 -9.00
C GLN A 195 -2.59 4.76 -8.86
N TYR A 196 -1.36 4.93 -8.34
CA TYR A 196 -0.84 6.23 -7.91
C TYR A 196 0.22 6.81 -8.86
N ARG A 197 1.05 5.98 -9.50
CA ARG A 197 2.18 6.47 -10.31
C ARG A 197 1.91 6.37 -11.82
N ASN A 198 1.10 7.29 -12.35
CA ASN A 198 0.79 7.35 -13.78
C ASN A 198 0.34 8.75 -14.24
N LYS A 199 0.20 8.90 -15.56
CA LYS A 199 -0.13 10.16 -16.24
C LYS A 199 -1.36 10.88 -15.66
N THR A 200 -2.37 10.16 -15.20
CA THR A 200 -3.60 10.77 -14.68
C THR A 200 -3.35 11.44 -13.33
N ILE A 201 -2.53 10.83 -12.46
CA ILE A 201 -2.12 11.48 -11.21
C ILE A 201 -1.18 12.66 -11.48
N PHE A 202 -0.29 12.56 -12.46
CA PHE A 202 0.55 13.70 -12.87
C PHE A 202 -0.29 14.89 -13.38
N ASP A 203 -1.28 14.62 -14.24
CA ASP A 203 -2.22 15.63 -14.74
C ASP A 203 -3.06 16.24 -13.60
N LEU A 204 -3.54 15.40 -12.68
CA LEU A 204 -4.28 15.87 -11.49
C LEU A 204 -3.42 16.80 -10.63
N ILE A 205 -2.14 16.47 -10.40
CA ILE A 205 -1.23 17.32 -9.64
C ILE A 205 -0.94 18.65 -10.35
N ALA A 206 -0.70 18.61 -11.66
CA ALA A 206 -0.48 19.81 -12.46
C ALA A 206 -1.67 20.77 -12.40
N ASN A 207 -2.89 20.22 -12.35
CA ASN A 207 -4.15 20.97 -12.29
C ASN A 207 -4.75 21.04 -10.87
N HIS A 208 -4.04 20.63 -9.81
CA HIS A 208 -4.64 20.47 -8.49
C HIS A 208 -5.19 21.80 -7.93
N SER A 209 -4.48 22.90 -8.22
CA SER A 209 -4.91 24.24 -7.82
C SER A 209 -6.15 24.72 -8.55
N SER A 210 -6.32 24.39 -9.84
CA SER A 210 -7.52 24.77 -10.60
C SER A 210 -8.71 23.89 -10.25
N VAL A 211 -8.49 22.60 -9.97
CA VAL A 211 -9.55 21.63 -9.64
C VAL A 211 -10.04 21.80 -8.20
N TYR A 212 -9.14 21.93 -7.23
CA TYR A 212 -9.48 21.92 -5.79
C TYR A 212 -9.27 23.24 -5.06
N GLY A 213 -8.62 24.22 -5.71
CA GLY A 213 -8.26 25.50 -5.08
C GLY A 213 -7.08 25.39 -4.10
N ILE A 214 -6.30 24.31 -4.15
CA ILE A 214 -5.18 24.04 -3.24
C ILE A 214 -3.99 23.60 -4.09
N GLN A 215 -2.76 24.00 -3.78
CA GLN A 215 -1.59 23.45 -4.45
C GLN A 215 -1.26 22.06 -3.90
N ALA A 216 -0.54 21.24 -4.68
CA ALA A 216 -0.14 19.93 -4.19
C ALA A 216 1.18 19.45 -4.80
N ARG A 217 1.81 18.50 -4.09
CA ARG A 217 2.84 17.62 -4.63
C ARG A 217 2.56 16.19 -4.23
N TRP A 218 3.06 15.25 -5.02
CA TRP A 218 2.91 13.81 -4.75
C TRP A 218 4.26 13.15 -4.60
N ASN A 219 4.50 12.54 -3.44
CA ASN A 219 5.70 11.78 -3.13
C ASN A 219 5.35 10.29 -3.11
N TYR A 220 6.33 9.46 -3.49
CA TYR A 220 6.16 8.01 -3.55
C TYR A 220 7.17 7.32 -2.65
N PHE A 221 6.74 6.25 -1.97
CA PHE A 221 7.65 5.32 -1.34
C PHE A 221 8.34 4.43 -2.39
N GLU A 222 9.54 3.96 -2.05
CA GLU A 222 10.15 2.88 -2.81
C GLU A 222 9.37 1.58 -2.68
N ALA A 223 9.39 0.79 -3.76
CA ALA A 223 8.61 -0.42 -3.89
C ALA A 223 8.87 -1.38 -2.71
N GLY A 224 7.78 -1.82 -2.05
CA GLY A 224 7.84 -2.74 -0.91
C GLY A 224 8.13 -2.08 0.45
N HIS A 225 8.23 -0.75 0.52
CA HIS A 225 8.53 0.00 1.75
C HIS A 225 7.50 1.07 2.13
N GLY A 226 6.28 1.06 1.59
CA GLY A 226 5.22 2.00 2.00
C GLY A 226 4.47 1.67 3.28
N LYS A 227 4.87 0.60 4.00
CA LYS A 227 4.25 0.23 5.27
C LYS A 227 4.27 1.39 6.24
N GLY A 228 3.13 1.65 6.87
CA GLY A 228 2.98 2.83 7.70
C GLY A 228 1.70 2.84 8.54
N PRO A 229 1.28 4.03 8.99
CA PRO A 229 0.10 4.18 9.85
C PRO A 229 -1.19 3.72 9.17
N CYS A 230 -1.25 3.72 7.82
CA CYS A 230 -2.39 3.20 7.06
C CYS A 230 -2.63 1.71 7.31
N ASP A 231 -1.57 0.87 7.38
CA ASP A 231 -1.69 -0.56 7.70
C ASP A 231 -2.25 -0.78 9.11
N GLY A 232 -1.80 0.03 10.07
CA GLY A 232 -2.28 -0.05 11.46
C GLY A 232 -3.75 0.34 11.60
N LEU A 233 -4.18 1.36 10.84
CA LEU A 233 -5.57 1.79 10.77
C LEU A 233 -6.46 0.70 10.16
N ASP A 234 -6.08 0.19 8.99
CA ASP A 234 -6.80 -0.89 8.31
C ASP A 234 -6.92 -2.15 9.18
N GLY A 235 -5.79 -2.62 9.73
CA GLY A 235 -5.76 -3.80 10.58
C GLY A 235 -6.65 -3.65 11.82
N THR A 236 -6.76 -2.42 12.36
CA THR A 236 -7.67 -2.14 13.48
C THR A 236 -9.13 -2.20 13.04
N ILE A 237 -9.48 -1.55 11.93
CA ILE A 237 -10.84 -1.52 11.38
C ILE A 237 -11.33 -2.95 11.09
N LYS A 238 -10.56 -3.74 10.34
CA LYS A 238 -10.91 -5.13 9.98
C LYS A 238 -11.04 -6.02 11.20
N ARG A 239 -10.08 -5.94 12.14
CA ARG A 239 -10.12 -6.73 13.38
C ARG A 239 -11.35 -6.41 14.22
N MET A 240 -11.76 -5.14 14.28
CA MET A 240 -12.96 -4.74 14.99
C MET A 240 -14.23 -5.25 14.30
N ALA A 241 -14.28 -5.19 12.96
CA ALA A 241 -15.39 -5.73 12.18
C ALA A 241 -15.53 -7.24 12.40
N ASP A 242 -14.43 -7.99 12.24
CA ASP A 242 -14.38 -9.43 12.48
C ASP A 242 -14.84 -9.79 13.90
N LYS A 243 -14.40 -9.02 14.91
CA LYS A 243 -14.78 -9.26 16.30
C LYS A 243 -16.25 -8.98 16.56
N ALA A 244 -16.82 -7.96 15.93
CA ALA A 244 -18.24 -7.63 16.05
C ALA A 244 -19.10 -8.71 15.39
N VAL A 245 -18.74 -9.14 14.18
CA VAL A 245 -19.40 -10.23 13.46
C VAL A 245 -19.30 -11.53 14.24
N LYS A 246 -18.10 -11.93 14.71
CA LYS A 246 -17.88 -13.18 15.47
C LYS A 246 -18.65 -13.26 16.78
N ARG A 247 -19.02 -12.12 17.36
CA ARG A 247 -19.84 -12.04 18.58
C ARG A 247 -21.34 -12.06 18.31
N GLY A 248 -21.75 -12.07 17.03
CA GLY A 248 -23.15 -11.91 16.64
C GLY A 248 -23.71 -10.51 16.93
N ALA A 249 -22.84 -9.52 17.18
CA ALA A 249 -23.26 -8.16 17.52
C ALA A 249 -23.69 -7.35 16.28
N VAL A 250 -23.22 -7.76 15.10
CA VAL A 250 -23.55 -7.14 13.82
C VAL A 250 -23.52 -8.20 12.72
N VAL A 251 -24.29 -7.96 11.66
CA VAL A 251 -24.23 -8.71 10.41
C VAL A 251 -23.75 -7.76 9.31
N ILE A 252 -22.56 -8.02 8.76
CA ILE A 252 -21.97 -7.22 7.68
C ILE A 252 -22.02 -8.05 6.41
N GLN A 253 -22.85 -7.65 5.44
CA GLN A 253 -23.10 -8.40 4.20
C GLN A 253 -22.56 -7.72 2.95
N ASP A 254 -22.33 -6.41 3.02
CA ASP A 254 -21.92 -5.59 1.88
C ASP A 254 -21.16 -4.33 2.35
N PRO A 255 -20.55 -3.56 1.43
CA PRO A 255 -19.81 -2.35 1.76
C PRO A 255 -20.63 -1.28 2.49
N LYS A 256 -21.95 -1.18 2.24
CA LYS A 256 -22.81 -0.20 2.90
C LYS A 256 -23.06 -0.59 4.35
N HIS A 257 -23.37 -1.86 4.61
CA HIS A 257 -23.46 -2.39 5.98
C HIS A 257 -22.14 -2.24 6.74
N PHE A 258 -21.00 -2.45 6.07
CA PHE A 258 -19.68 -2.22 6.67
C PHE A 258 -19.52 -0.75 7.10
N PHE A 259 -19.89 0.20 6.24
CA PHE A 259 -19.85 1.62 6.55
C PHE A 259 -20.81 2.01 7.69
N ASP A 260 -22.05 1.55 7.65
CA ASP A 260 -23.08 1.85 8.67
C ASP A 260 -22.67 1.34 10.06
N TRP A 261 -22.07 0.15 10.11
CA TRP A 261 -21.45 -0.36 11.33
C TRP A 261 -20.26 0.50 11.75
N SER A 262 -19.39 0.91 10.81
CA SER A 262 -18.19 1.67 11.13
C SER A 262 -18.50 3.01 11.81
N ILE A 263 -19.50 3.76 11.32
CA ILE A 263 -19.91 5.05 11.90
C ILE A 263 -20.62 4.93 13.26
N THR A 264 -21.22 3.78 13.56
CA THR A 264 -21.87 3.50 14.86
C THR A 264 -20.96 2.76 15.84
N SER A 265 -19.77 2.36 15.38
CA SER A 265 -18.80 1.64 16.20
C SER A 265 -18.13 2.53 17.25
N ASN A 266 -17.34 1.92 18.13
CA ASN A 266 -16.56 2.64 19.13
C ASN A 266 -15.33 3.37 18.55
N MET A 267 -15.11 3.35 17.23
CA MET A 267 -13.98 4.02 16.55
C MET A 267 -14.21 5.52 16.36
N LYS A 268 -14.50 6.24 17.46
CA LYS A 268 -14.87 7.67 17.42
C LYS A 268 -13.79 8.60 16.85
N GLU A 269 -12.53 8.18 16.93
CA GLU A 269 -11.37 8.93 16.41
C GLU A 269 -11.14 8.74 14.90
N VAL A 270 -11.86 7.82 14.26
CA VAL A 270 -11.76 7.56 12.81
C VAL A 270 -12.96 8.16 12.11
N LYS A 271 -12.71 9.04 11.14
CA LYS A 271 -13.77 9.54 10.26
C LYS A 271 -13.97 8.56 9.11
N PHE A 272 -15.18 8.05 8.95
CA PHE A 272 -15.51 7.16 7.84
C PHE A 272 -16.20 7.94 6.73
N LEU A 273 -15.83 7.64 5.48
CA LEU A 273 -16.50 8.13 4.28
C LEU A 273 -17.02 6.93 3.48
N PHE A 274 -18.16 7.08 2.82
CA PHE A 274 -18.67 6.08 1.89
C PHE A 274 -18.63 6.65 0.47
N VAL A 275 -17.92 5.96 -0.43
CA VAL A 275 -17.86 6.31 -1.84
C VAL A 275 -18.43 5.15 -2.64
N LYS A 276 -19.60 5.37 -3.23
CA LYS A 276 -20.23 4.37 -4.09
C LYS A 276 -19.53 4.32 -5.45
N LYS A 277 -19.42 3.12 -6.01
CA LYS A 277 -19.03 2.86 -7.39
C LYS A 277 -19.86 3.73 -8.33
N LYS A 278 -19.20 4.67 -9.02
CA LYS A 278 -19.82 5.39 -10.12
C LYS A 278 -19.96 4.41 -11.28
N ILE A 279 -21.19 4.05 -11.63
CA ILE A 279 -21.47 3.36 -12.89
C ILE A 279 -21.12 4.36 -13.99
N ALA A 280 -20.08 4.06 -14.78
CA ALA A 280 -19.84 4.81 -16.00
C ALA A 280 -21.14 4.74 -16.83
N ARG A 281 -21.85 5.86 -16.96
CA ARG A 281 -22.81 6.00 -18.06
C ARG A 281 -21.96 5.78 -19.29
N ARG A 282 -22.23 4.70 -20.04
CA ARG A 282 -21.73 4.54 -21.40
C ARG A 282 -22.04 5.87 -22.09
N SER A 283 -21.02 6.65 -22.36
CA SER A 283 -21.11 7.71 -23.34
C SER A 283 -21.42 6.99 -24.64
N SER A 284 -22.70 7.02 -25.00
CA SER A 284 -23.18 6.73 -26.33
C SER A 284 -22.31 7.51 -27.30
N THR A 285 -21.68 6.79 -28.21
CA THR A 285 -21.27 7.23 -29.54
C THR A 285 -22.05 8.44 -30.05
N ASN A 286 -21.36 9.56 -30.30
CA ASN A 286 -20.93 9.97 -31.64
C ASN A 286 -19.92 11.12 -31.54
#